data_AF-A0A9D1WV72-F1
#
_entry.id   AF-A0A9D1WV72-F1
#
_cell.length_a   1.000
_cell.length_b   1.000
_cell.length_c   1.000
_cell.angle_alpha   90.00
_cell.angle_beta   90.00
_cell.angle_gamma   90.00
#
_symmetry.space_group_name_H-M   'P 1'
#
loop_
_entity.id
_entity.type
_entity.pdbx_description
1 polymer ?
#
loop_
_entity_poly.entity_id
_entity_poly.type
_entity_poly.pdbx_seq_one_letter_code
_entity_poly.pdbx_strand_id
1 'polypeptide(L)' 'MRNKKHIPFEVIEKAVAGEPKAIDAVLRHYNGYIKYLSTYQGHINDDIQDRLKAQLIKAILQFRFDR' A
#
# COMPACT_ATOMS: atom_id res chain seq x y z
N MET A 1 -21.65 -2.38 -7.54
CA MET A 1 -20.28 -1.99 -7.97
C MET A 1 -19.63 -1.25 -6.81
N ARG A 2 -18.51 -1.75 -6.28
CA ARG A 2 -17.83 -1.09 -5.14
C ARG A 2 -17.06 0.10 -5.72
N ASN A 3 -17.53 1.32 -5.50
CA ASN A 3 -16.81 2.54 -5.89
C ASN A 3 -15.39 2.49 -5.30
N LYS A 4 -14.38 2.16 -6.12
CA LYS A 4 -12.98 2.24 -5.72
C LYS A 4 -12.66 3.73 -5.60
N LYS A 5 -12.79 4.27 -4.38
CA LYS A 5 -12.28 5.61 -4.08
C LYS A 5 -10.78 5.60 -4.31
N HIS A 6 -10.34 6.22 -5.39
CA HIS A 6 -8.92 6.40 -5.67
C HIS A 6 -8.25 7.18 -4.52
N ILE A 7 -6.96 6.93 -4.32
CA ILE A 7 -6.16 7.72 -3.38
C ILE A 7 -5.98 9.11 -4.00
N PRO A 8 -6.26 10.21 -3.27
CA PRO A 8 -6.00 11.55 -3.76
C PRO A 8 -4.52 11.74 -4.09
N PHE A 9 -4.22 12.49 -5.16
CA PHE A 9 -2.84 12.73 -5.59
C PHE A 9 -1.96 13.35 -4.49
N GLU A 10 -2.49 14.31 -3.74
CA GLU A 10 -1.81 14.96 -2.61
C GLU A 10 -1.36 13.95 -1.53
N VAL A 11 -2.12 12.87 -1.33
CA VAL A 11 -1.75 11.80 -0.39
C VAL A 11 -0.58 11.00 -0.94
N ILE A 12 -0.53 10.77 -2.25
CA ILE A 12 0.57 10.08 -2.91
C ILE A 12 1.84 10.95 -2.82
N GLU A 13 1.76 12.25 -3.13
CA GLU A 13 2.89 13.18 -3.00
C GLU A 13 3.48 13.18 -1.58
N LYS A 14 2.62 13.32 -0.56
CA LYS A 14 3.03 13.28 0.85
C LYS A 14 3.63 11.94 1.24
N ALA A 15 3.09 10.83 0.74
CA ALA A 15 3.62 9.50 1.02
C ALA A 15 5.01 9.31 0.39
N VAL A 16 5.21 9.79 -0.84
CA VAL A 16 6.53 9.77 -1.53
C VAL A 16 7.53 10.66 -0.79
N ALA A 17 7.09 11.78 -0.22
CA ALA A 17 7.91 12.64 0.65
C ALA A 17 8.21 12.01 2.04
N GLY A 18 7.71 10.81 2.32
CA GLY A 18 7.97 10.08 3.56
C GLY A 18 7.04 10.40 4.73
N GLU A 19 5.92 11.11 4.51
CA GLU A 19 4.99 11.45 5.58
C GLU A 19 4.31 10.17 6.14
N PRO A 20 4.49 9.82 7.44
CA PRO A 20 4.00 8.55 7.97
C PRO A 20 2.48 8.38 7.87
N LYS A 21 1.71 9.46 8.06
CA LYS A 21 0.25 9.44 7.95
C LYS A 21 -0.22 9.16 6.52
N ALA A 22 0.49 9.70 5.53
CA ALA A 22 0.18 9.49 4.13
C ALA A 22 0.54 8.06 3.70
N ILE A 23 1.69 7.53 4.15
CA ILE A 23 2.07 6.13 3.94
C ILE A 23 1.03 5.17 4.53
N ASP A 24 0.57 5.41 5.76
CA ASP A 24 -0.51 4.62 6.39
C ASP A 24 -1.81 4.69 5.58
N ALA A 25 -2.18 5.86 5.06
CA ALA A 25 -3.36 6.00 4.19
C ALA A 25 -3.24 5.14 2.91
N VAL A 26 -2.06 5.10 2.29
CA VAL A 26 -1.79 4.24 1.12
C VAL A 26 -1.87 2.76 1.50
N LEU A 27 -1.27 2.36 2.62
CA LEU A 27 -1.33 0.97 3.12
C LEU A 27 -2.77 0.53 3.39
N ARG A 28 -3.58 1.39 4.03
CA ARG A 28 -5.00 1.11 4.30
C ARG A 28 -5.81 0.96 3.02
N HIS A 29 -5.53 1.77 2.01
CA HIS A 29 -6.18 1.64 0.71
C HIS A 29 -5.90 0.28 0.07
N TYR A 30 -4.65 -0.20 0.14
CA TYR A 30 -4.25 -1.49 -0.43
C TYR A 30 -4.46 -2.69 0.50
N ASN A 31 -4.91 -2.51 1.74
CA ASN A 31 -5.04 -3.58 2.75
C ASN A 31 -5.84 -4.80 2.24
N GLY A 32 -6.95 -4.56 1.52
CA GLY A 32 -7.74 -5.67 0.96
C GLY A 32 -6.98 -6.47 -0.10
N TYR A 33 -6.14 -5.80 -0.91
CA TYR A 33 -5.34 -6.46 -1.94
C TYR A 33 -4.14 -7.18 -1.33
N ILE A 34 -3.50 -6.58 -0.31
CA ILE A 34 -2.45 -7.22 0.47
C ILE A 34 -2.96 -8.52 1.10
N LYS A 35 -4.15 -8.49 1.76
CA LYS A 35 -4.78 -9.69 2.32
C LYS A 35 -5.06 -10.76 1.28
N TYR A 36 -5.54 -10.36 0.11
CA TYR A 36 -5.78 -11.29 -0.99
C TYR A 36 -4.48 -11.97 -1.45
N LEU A 37 -3.41 -11.20 -1.66
CA LEU A 37 -2.10 -11.72 -2.09
C LEU A 37 -1.39 -12.53 -1.01
N SER A 38 -1.66 -12.26 0.27
CA SER A 38 -1.12 -13.04 1.38
C SER A 38 -1.96 -14.24 1.77
N THR A 39 -3.09 -14.49 1.10
CA THR A 39 -3.89 -15.69 1.36
C THR A 39 -3.22 -16.90 0.71
N TYR A 40 -2.86 -17.88 1.54
CA TYR A 40 -2.29 -19.15 1.12
C TYR A 40 -3.06 -20.30 1.78
N GLN A 41 -3.51 -21.26 0.98
CA GLN A 41 -4.29 -22.41 1.46
C GLN A 41 -5.52 -22.03 2.33
N GLY A 42 -6.19 -20.93 2.00
CA GLY A 42 -7.39 -20.48 2.72
C GLY A 42 -7.13 -19.70 4.00
N HIS A 43 -5.86 -19.49 4.38
CA HIS A 43 -5.46 -18.71 5.54
C HIS A 43 -4.61 -17.51 5.14
N ILE A 44 -4.67 -16.43 5.92
CA ILE A 44 -3.77 -15.29 5.77
C ILE A 44 -2.40 -15.72 6.30
N ASN A 45 -1.38 -15.57 5.47
CA ASN A 45 0.01 -15.73 5.86
C ASN A 45 0.58 -14.37 6.29
N ASP A 46 0.85 -14.22 7.60
CA ASP A 46 1.30 -12.95 8.17
C ASP A 46 2.69 -12.54 7.68
N ASP A 47 3.62 -13.47 7.46
CA ASP A 47 4.96 -13.18 6.93
C ASP A 47 4.89 -12.61 5.51
N ILE A 48 4.03 -13.19 4.66
CA ILE A 48 3.80 -12.68 3.30
C ILE A 48 3.15 -11.31 3.37
N GLN A 49 2.16 -11.14 4.26
CA GLN A 49 1.47 -9.87 4.44
C GLN A 49 2.44 -8.75 4.86
N ASP A 50 3.32 -9.00 5.82
CA ASP A 50 4.27 -8.01 6.30
C ASP A 50 5.37 -7.73 5.29
N ARG A 51 5.83 -8.75 4.55
CA ARG A 51 6.72 -8.55 3.41
C ARG A 51 6.09 -7.68 2.32
N LEU A 52 4.81 -7.91 1.98
CA LEU A 52 4.10 -7.10 0.99
C LEU A 52 3.95 -5.64 1.45
N LYS A 53 3.62 -5.39 2.72
CA LYS A 53 3.60 -4.04 3.30
C LYS A 53 4.96 -3.37 3.21
N ALA A 54 6.03 -4.06 3.61
CA ALA A 54 7.39 -3.53 3.56
C ALA A 54 7.83 -3.19 2.13
N GLN A 55 7.51 -4.07 1.17
CA GLN A 55 7.77 -3.83 -0.26
C GLN A 55 6.99 -2.62 -0.79
N LEU A 56 5.72 -2.46 -0.40
CA LEU A 56 4.92 -1.31 -0.79
C LEU A 56 5.49 0.00 -0.21
N ILE A 57 5.86 0.03 1.07
CA ILE A 57 6.52 1.20 1.69
C ILE A 57 7.81 1.52 0.94
N LYS A 58 8.65 0.52 0.68
CA LYS A 58 9.89 0.70 -0.09
C LYS A 58 9.61 1.30 -1.48
N ALA A 59 8.61 0.77 -2.19
CA ALA A 59 8.25 1.26 -3.51
C ALA A 59 7.74 2.71 -3.48
N ILE A 60 6.93 3.08 -2.49
CA ILE A 60 6.46 4.46 -2.27
C ILE A 60 7.65 5.41 -2.08
N LEU A 61 8.58 5.06 -1.20
CA LEU A 61 9.75 5.90 -0.89
C LEU A 61 10.76 6.00 -2.05
N GLN A 62 10.71 5.06 -2.99
CA GLN A 62 11.57 5.05 -4.19
C GLN A 62 10.86 5.60 -5.45
N PHE A 63 9.57 5.95 -5.34
CA PHE A 63 8.77 6.42 -6.45
C PHE A 63 9.23 7.82 -6.91
N ARG A 64 9.18 8.04 -8.22
CA ARG A 64 9.58 9.30 -8.87
C ARG A 64 8.50 9.72 -9.85
N PHE A 65 8.04 10.97 -9.76
CA PHE A 65 6.96 11.51 -10.60
C PHE A 65 7.45 11.96 -11.99
N ASP A 66 8.74 12.23 -12.12
CA ASP A 66 9.41 12.82 -13.27
C ASP A 66 9.94 11.79 -14.27
N ARG A 67 9.60 10.51 -14.10
CA ARG A 67 10.05 9.41 -14.97
C ARG A 67 8.96 8.93 -15.92
#